data_AF-A0A966RE03-F1
#
_entry.id   AF-A0A966RE03-F1
#
_cell.length_a   1.000
_cell.length_b   1.000
_cell.length_c   1.000
_cell.angle_alpha   90.00
_cell.angle_beta   90.00
_cell.angle_gamma   90.00
#
_symmetry.space_group_name_H-M   'P 1'
#
loop_
_entity.id
_entity.type
_entity.pdbx_description
1 polymer ?
#
loop_
_entity_poly.entity_id
_entity_poly.type
_entity_poly.pdbx_seq_one_letter_code
_entity_poly.pdbx_strand_id
1 'polypeptide(L)'
;MPYQTYYDLVENLITTSGGGAQDAEQRDIRTAVQRAYQELGWIKDWEFHQQTGRVVIEPAWQGEVTFVASTRTITKTVGDPFPAGAAYCFVRINDVIAKVATRTSSSVLVLDSALTYQEDFSTSTVALLYRTLYPLPTDFRNLDKPIDEHSWSAFSYVSQDEAMKIERVLDAQGPQAYWTVTRDDITGGWAIRIIGYPARLETIDFTYRRSPRQLRYSGHETATRAGTVTAAGTTVTGTGTSFNSAMVGSIIRIGTASDSPETISGLNPYVSEAKITAVASATSLTVNTSLTASSAKYLITDPVDFPPGMTNCLHSATEYWLARIRNQKADQAFSLYQRDLRLAMENDQLAPLSGARRVMWDLSGWRSTP
;
A
#
# COMPACT_ATOMS: atom_id res chain seq x y z
N MET A 1 -12.73 -15.31 -11.68
CA MET A 1 -11.52 -16.02 -12.12
C MET A 1 -10.83 -16.57 -10.89
N PRO A 2 -10.24 -17.77 -10.98
CA PRO A 2 -9.52 -18.35 -9.84
C PRO A 2 -8.32 -17.49 -9.46
N TYR A 3 -8.06 -17.36 -8.16
CA TYR A 3 -6.87 -16.65 -7.68
C TYR A 3 -5.65 -17.55 -7.81
N GLN A 4 -4.56 -17.04 -8.41
CA GLN A 4 -3.25 -17.64 -8.21
C GLN A 4 -2.75 -17.28 -6.81
N THR A 5 -2.29 -18.26 -6.06
CA THR A 5 -1.93 -18.11 -4.64
C THR A 5 -0.53 -18.62 -4.36
N TYR A 6 0.03 -18.25 -3.20
CA TYR A 6 1.32 -18.77 -2.75
C TYR A 6 1.33 -20.30 -2.70
N TYR A 7 0.24 -20.92 -2.24
CA TYR A 7 0.08 -22.38 -2.27
C TYR A 7 0.28 -22.98 -3.66
N ASP A 8 -0.31 -22.39 -4.70
CA ASP A 8 -0.19 -22.90 -6.09
C ASP A 8 1.25 -22.88 -6.60
N LEU A 9 2.03 -21.85 -6.24
CA LEU A 9 3.44 -21.76 -6.62
C LEU A 9 4.29 -22.81 -5.89
N VAL A 10 4.00 -23.05 -4.61
CA VAL A 10 4.70 -24.06 -3.82
C VAL A 10 4.40 -25.46 -4.38
N GLU A 11 3.13 -25.79 -4.61
CA GLU A 11 2.71 -27.07 -5.17
C GLU A 11 3.28 -27.32 -6.58
N ASN A 12 3.34 -26.27 -7.40
CA ASN A 12 3.97 -26.35 -8.71
C ASN A 12 5.46 -26.72 -8.59
N LEU A 13 6.23 -26.05 -7.71
CA LEU A 13 7.63 -26.37 -7.49
C LEU A 13 7.86 -27.75 -6.87
N ILE A 14 6.97 -28.21 -6.00
CA ILE A 14 7.02 -29.59 -5.47
C ILE A 14 6.91 -30.57 -6.63
N THR A 15 5.93 -30.35 -7.51
CA THR A 15 5.67 -31.21 -8.67
C THR A 15 6.83 -31.19 -9.68
N THR A 16 7.37 -30.01 -10.03
CA THR A 16 8.42 -29.90 -11.06
C THR A 16 9.80 -30.31 -10.57
N SER A 17 10.11 -30.13 -9.28
CA SER A 17 11.41 -30.49 -8.73
C SER A 17 11.53 -31.96 -8.30
N GLY A 18 10.45 -32.73 -8.39
CA GLY A 18 10.39 -34.12 -7.90
C GLY A 18 10.60 -34.22 -6.38
N GLY A 19 10.36 -33.12 -5.66
CA GLY A 19 10.60 -32.99 -4.23
C GLY A 19 9.67 -33.88 -3.42
N GLY A 20 10.22 -34.55 -2.41
CA GLY A 20 9.45 -35.36 -1.47
C GLY A 20 8.91 -34.52 -0.31
N ALA A 21 8.14 -35.14 0.59
CA ALA A 21 7.56 -34.49 1.77
C ALA A 21 8.60 -34.13 2.87
N GLN A 22 9.88 -33.92 2.54
CA GLN A 22 10.92 -33.64 3.52
C GLN A 22 11.00 -32.14 3.87
N ASP A 23 11.12 -31.83 5.16
CA ASP A 23 11.03 -30.46 5.70
C ASP A 23 12.10 -29.49 5.17
N ALA A 24 13.32 -29.98 4.91
CA ALA A 24 14.39 -29.13 4.38
C ALA A 24 14.09 -28.62 2.97
N GLU A 25 13.50 -29.47 2.12
CA GLU A 25 13.15 -29.12 0.74
C GLU A 25 12.04 -28.07 0.68
N GLN A 26 11.11 -28.09 1.63
CA GLN A 26 10.02 -27.11 1.73
C GLN A 26 10.51 -25.71 2.10
N ARG A 27 11.62 -25.59 2.85
CA ARG A 27 12.19 -24.27 3.17
C ARG A 27 12.81 -23.62 1.93
N ASP A 28 13.54 -24.39 1.14
CA ASP A 28 14.18 -23.89 -0.07
C ASP A 28 13.15 -23.46 -1.11
N ILE A 29 12.08 -24.27 -1.29
CA ILE A 29 10.96 -23.95 -2.19
C ILE A 29 10.29 -22.64 -1.76
N ARG A 30 9.92 -22.50 -0.49
CA ARG A 30 9.29 -21.27 0.01
C ARG A 30 10.19 -20.04 -0.15
N THR A 31 11.49 -20.21 0.10
CA THR A 31 12.51 -19.15 -0.09
C THR A 31 12.64 -18.76 -1.57
N ALA A 32 12.65 -19.73 -2.48
CA ALA A 32 12.71 -19.49 -3.92
C ALA A 32 11.51 -18.68 -4.40
N VAL A 33 10.29 -19.04 -3.98
CA VAL A 33 9.07 -18.30 -4.34
C VAL A 33 9.11 -16.87 -3.81
N GLN A 34 9.50 -16.66 -2.55
CA GLN A 34 9.56 -15.31 -1.97
C GLN A 34 10.58 -14.42 -2.71
N ARG A 35 11.75 -14.96 -3.05
CA ARG A 35 12.78 -14.22 -3.81
C ARG A 35 12.33 -13.90 -5.22
N ALA A 36 11.74 -14.87 -5.92
CA ALA A 36 11.20 -14.68 -7.27
C ALA A 36 10.09 -13.63 -7.28
N TYR A 37 9.16 -13.71 -6.34
CA TYR A 37 8.04 -12.79 -6.20
C TYR A 37 8.51 -11.36 -5.90
N GLN A 38 9.48 -11.21 -5.00
CA GLN A 38 10.10 -9.91 -4.73
C GLN A 38 10.85 -9.39 -5.95
N GLU A 39 11.76 -10.16 -6.53
CA GLU A 39 12.53 -9.73 -7.70
C GLU A 39 11.61 -9.26 -8.83
N LEU A 40 10.63 -10.07 -9.21
CA LEU A 40 9.66 -9.70 -10.23
C LEU A 40 8.87 -8.45 -9.85
N GLY A 41 8.49 -8.31 -8.59
CA GLY A 41 7.81 -7.10 -8.11
C GLY A 41 8.64 -5.83 -8.29
N TRP A 42 9.97 -5.93 -8.14
CA TRP A 42 10.88 -4.78 -8.10
C TRP A 42 11.64 -4.53 -9.41
N ILE A 43 11.75 -5.51 -10.32
CA ILE A 43 12.58 -5.42 -11.53
C ILE A 43 12.13 -4.31 -12.50
N LYS A 44 10.83 -4.00 -12.51
CA LYS A 44 10.22 -2.97 -13.36
C LYS A 44 9.10 -2.27 -12.58
N ASP A 45 8.81 -1.04 -12.98
CA ASP A 45 7.56 -0.36 -12.61
C ASP A 45 6.45 -0.88 -13.54
N TRP A 46 5.78 -1.94 -13.11
CA TRP A 46 4.72 -2.59 -13.88
C TRP A 46 3.44 -1.75 -13.93
N GLU A 47 2.74 -1.77 -15.07
CA GLU A 47 1.57 -0.93 -15.30
C GLU A 47 0.35 -1.44 -14.51
N PHE A 48 0.21 -2.75 -14.32
CA PHE A 48 -0.86 -3.32 -13.48
C PHE A 48 -0.69 -3.05 -11.97
N HIS A 49 0.47 -2.54 -11.54
CA HIS A 49 0.67 -2.02 -10.19
C HIS A 49 0.26 -0.54 -10.07
N GLN A 50 -0.18 0.09 -11.15
CA GLN A 50 -0.70 1.45 -11.13
C GLN A 50 -2.04 1.50 -10.39
N GLN A 51 -2.16 2.44 -9.47
CA GLN A 51 -3.39 2.79 -8.78
C GLN A 51 -3.59 4.29 -8.77
N THR A 52 -4.82 4.71 -8.57
CA THR A 52 -5.16 6.11 -8.31
C THR A 52 -5.22 6.35 -6.81
N GLY A 53 -4.66 7.48 -6.39
CA GLY A 53 -4.76 8.00 -5.04
C GLY A 53 -5.37 9.39 -5.08
N ARG A 54 -6.05 9.75 -3.99
CA ARG A 54 -6.58 11.10 -3.77
C ARG A 54 -6.15 11.58 -2.40
N VAL A 55 -5.64 12.81 -2.36
CA VAL A 55 -5.36 13.52 -1.12
C VAL A 55 -6.26 14.74 -1.05
N VAL A 56 -6.90 14.93 0.10
CA VAL A 56 -7.68 16.13 0.40
C VAL A 56 -6.77 17.10 1.15
N ILE A 57 -6.55 18.27 0.57
CA ILE A 57 -5.80 19.36 1.17
C ILE A 57 -6.78 20.29 1.88
N GLU A 58 -6.57 20.51 3.17
CA GLU A 58 -7.41 21.37 3.99
C GLU A 58 -6.83 22.80 4.03
N PRO A 59 -7.68 23.84 4.03
CA PRO A 59 -7.22 25.20 4.24
C PRO A 59 -6.60 25.34 5.63
N ALA A 60 -5.76 26.36 5.80
CA ALA A 60 -5.19 26.65 7.11
C ALA A 60 -6.30 26.98 8.13
N TRP A 61 -6.22 26.38 9.31
CA TRP A 61 -7.03 26.75 10.46
C TRP A 61 -6.52 28.08 11.03
N GLN A 62 -7.44 28.94 11.45
CA GLN A 62 -7.14 30.21 12.10
C GLN A 62 -7.92 30.30 13.42
N GLY A 63 -7.25 30.79 14.45
CA GLY A 63 -7.87 31.03 15.75
C GLY A 63 -6.88 31.69 16.69
N GLU A 64 -7.23 31.74 17.97
CA GLU A 64 -6.32 32.26 18.99
C GLU A 64 -5.88 31.14 19.93
N VAL A 65 -4.64 31.26 20.40
CA VAL A 65 -4.02 30.27 21.26
C VAL A 65 -3.18 30.93 22.35
N THR A 66 -2.93 30.16 23.41
CA THR A 66 -1.87 30.39 24.39
C THR A 66 -0.83 29.29 24.29
N PHE A 67 0.39 29.57 24.75
CA PHE A 67 1.50 28.61 24.72
C PHE A 67 2.22 28.58 26.06
N VAL A 68 2.59 27.37 26.48
CA VAL A 68 3.41 27.11 27.68
C VAL A 68 4.67 26.36 27.23
N ALA A 69 5.82 27.01 27.33
CA ALA A 69 7.13 26.53 26.89
C ALA A 69 7.60 25.31 27.69
N SER A 70 7.37 25.29 29.00
CA SER A 70 7.79 24.18 29.87
C SER A 70 7.17 22.83 29.48
N THR A 71 5.92 22.84 29.00
CA THR A 71 5.21 21.65 28.53
C THR A 71 5.09 21.60 27.00
N ARG A 72 5.62 22.61 26.29
CA ARG A 72 5.49 22.82 24.84
C ARG A 72 4.04 22.70 24.36
N THR A 73 3.11 23.17 25.18
CA THR A 73 1.68 22.94 24.96
C THR A 73 1.04 24.20 24.40
N ILE A 74 0.37 24.06 23.26
CA ILE A 74 -0.53 25.07 22.71
C ILE A 74 -1.95 24.73 23.16
N THR A 75 -2.62 25.71 23.75
CA THR A 75 -4.04 25.60 24.13
C THR A 75 -4.85 26.58 23.30
N LYS A 76 -5.87 26.08 22.62
CA LYS A 76 -6.83 26.91 21.89
C LYS A 76 -7.69 27.72 22.87
N THR A 77 -7.75 29.03 22.65
CA THR A 77 -8.65 29.94 23.37
C THR A 77 -9.88 30.30 22.52
N VAL A 78 -9.69 30.59 21.23
CA VAL A 78 -10.75 30.99 20.29
C VAL A 78 -10.62 30.23 18.96
N GLY A 79 -11.75 29.94 18.31
CA GLY A 79 -11.82 29.30 16.98
C GLY A 79 -12.33 27.86 17.00
N ASP A 80 -12.37 27.24 15.82
CA ASP A 80 -12.86 25.88 15.61
C ASP A 80 -11.97 24.83 16.31
N PRO A 81 -12.47 23.61 16.58
CA PRO A 81 -11.64 22.50 17.05
C PRO A 81 -10.39 22.28 16.18
N PHE A 82 -9.25 21.94 16.80
CA PHE A 82 -8.06 21.56 16.03
C PHE A 82 -8.36 20.33 15.16
N PRO A 83 -7.90 20.31 13.89
CA PRO A 83 -8.17 19.24 12.94
C PRO A 83 -7.65 17.90 13.46
N ALA A 84 -8.31 16.81 13.12
CA ALA A 84 -7.93 15.47 13.58
C ALA A 84 -6.50 15.09 13.16
N GLY A 85 -6.07 15.57 11.98
CA GLY A 85 -4.73 15.39 11.44
C GLY A 85 -3.68 16.41 11.90
N ALA A 86 -3.93 17.17 12.99
CA ALA A 86 -3.03 18.25 13.41
C ALA A 86 -1.58 17.82 13.69
N ALA A 87 -1.30 16.52 13.88
CA ALA A 87 0.06 16.00 14.00
C ALA A 87 0.92 16.22 12.74
N TYR A 88 0.30 16.40 11.57
CA TYR A 88 0.98 16.73 10.31
C TYR A 88 1.06 18.23 10.03
N CYS A 89 0.65 19.07 10.98
CA CYS A 89 0.55 20.50 10.79
C CYS A 89 1.74 21.26 11.40
N PHE A 90 1.96 22.45 10.85
CA PHE A 90 2.82 23.49 11.39
C PHE A 90 1.96 24.60 11.96
N VAL A 91 2.39 25.15 13.09
CA VAL A 91 1.77 26.32 13.73
C VAL A 91 2.63 27.52 13.42
N ARG A 92 2.01 28.60 12.95
CA ARG A 92 2.64 29.91 12.79
C ARG A 92 1.98 30.90 13.72
N ILE A 93 2.80 31.58 14.50
CA ILE A 93 2.43 32.72 15.34
C ILE A 93 3.42 33.82 14.99
N ASN A 94 2.91 34.95 14.48
CA ASN A 94 3.74 36.01 13.88
C ASN A 94 4.66 35.43 12.78
N ASP A 95 5.98 35.59 12.94
CA ASP A 95 7.00 35.11 11.99
C ASP A 95 7.70 33.81 12.44
N VAL A 96 7.23 33.19 13.54
CA VAL A 96 7.83 31.97 14.07
C VAL A 96 6.94 30.76 13.78
N ILE A 97 7.54 29.77 13.11
CA ILE A 97 6.92 28.51 12.73
C ILE A 97 7.40 27.42 13.69
N ALA A 98 6.46 26.67 14.25
CA ALA A 98 6.71 25.51 15.10
C ALA A 98 6.03 24.27 14.53
N LYS A 99 6.61 23.09 14.76
CA LYS A 99 6.03 21.81 14.30
C LYS A 99 5.16 21.21 15.40
N VAL A 100 3.98 20.69 15.04
CA VAL A 100 3.17 19.91 15.98
C VAL A 100 3.74 18.50 16.11
N ALA A 101 3.97 18.03 17.33
CA ALA A 101 4.39 16.66 17.60
C ALA A 101 3.17 15.74 17.76
N THR A 102 2.21 16.13 18.60
CA THR A 102 1.00 15.33 18.85
C THR A 102 -0.21 16.20 19.14
N ARG A 103 -1.40 15.66 18.86
CA ARG A 103 -2.69 16.24 19.25
C ARG A 103 -3.26 15.45 20.42
N THR A 104 -3.29 16.06 21.60
CA THR A 104 -3.82 15.42 22.82
C THR A 104 -5.34 15.51 22.89
N SER A 105 -5.92 16.61 22.40
CA SER A 105 -7.37 16.82 22.36
C SER A 105 -7.78 17.74 21.21
N SER A 106 -9.07 18.06 21.09
CA SER A 106 -9.58 19.05 20.13
C SER A 106 -9.20 20.50 20.46
N SER A 107 -8.59 20.76 21.61
CA SER A 107 -8.19 22.10 22.07
C SER A 107 -6.73 22.18 22.52
N VAL A 108 -5.99 21.07 22.53
CA VAL A 108 -4.62 21.00 23.05
C VAL A 108 -3.69 20.27 22.07
N LEU A 109 -2.61 20.94 21.70
CA LEU A 109 -1.51 20.42 20.89
C LEU A 109 -0.20 20.44 21.69
N VAL A 110 0.66 19.46 21.45
CA VAL A 110 2.04 19.45 21.96
C VAL A 110 2.98 19.65 20.78
N LEU A 111 3.86 20.64 20.89
CA LEU A 111 4.84 20.97 19.86
C LEU A 111 6.10 20.09 19.95
N ASP A 112 6.82 20.02 18.83
CA ASP A 112 8.12 19.37 18.72
C ASP A 112 9.15 19.98 19.69
N SER A 113 10.19 19.22 20.06
CA SER A 113 11.22 19.72 20.98
C SER A 113 12.26 20.62 20.31
N ALA A 114 12.51 20.44 19.01
CA ALA A 114 13.52 21.18 18.27
C ALA A 114 12.91 22.41 17.56
N LEU A 115 11.70 22.28 17.03
CA LEU A 115 10.99 23.35 16.32
C LEU A 115 9.82 23.88 17.17
N THR A 116 10.12 24.72 18.15
CA THR A 116 9.16 25.27 19.12
C THR A 116 9.42 26.73 19.46
N TYR A 117 8.51 27.35 20.22
CA TYR A 117 8.66 28.71 20.73
C TYR A 117 9.48 28.72 22.03
N GLN A 118 10.30 29.75 22.23
CA GLN A 118 11.22 29.83 23.38
C GLN A 118 10.56 30.37 24.67
N GLU A 119 9.50 31.15 24.54
CA GLU A 119 8.86 31.88 25.65
C GLU A 119 7.36 31.58 25.72
N ASP A 120 6.79 31.73 26.91
CA ASP A 120 5.36 31.55 27.16
C ASP A 120 4.53 32.68 26.51
N PHE A 121 3.33 32.33 26.02
CA PHE A 121 2.32 33.29 25.58
C PHE A 121 1.09 33.17 26.47
N SER A 122 1.04 33.98 27.53
CA SER A 122 -0.13 34.04 28.43
C SER A 122 -1.30 34.80 27.80
N THR A 123 -1.03 35.74 26.90
CA THR A 123 -2.04 36.48 26.16
C THR A 123 -2.44 35.71 24.91
N SER A 124 -3.75 35.55 24.72
CA SER A 124 -4.34 34.95 23.52
C SER A 124 -3.77 35.63 22.26
N THR A 125 -3.12 34.85 21.40
CA THR A 125 -2.46 35.36 20.19
C THR A 125 -3.00 34.63 18.97
N VAL A 126 -3.19 35.35 17.87
CA VAL A 126 -3.65 34.76 16.60
C VAL A 126 -2.61 33.76 16.08
N ALA A 127 -3.06 32.54 15.82
CA ALA A 127 -2.27 31.46 15.27
C ALA A 127 -2.89 30.94 13.98
N LEU A 128 -2.01 30.53 13.07
CA LEU A 128 -2.37 29.87 11.83
C LEU A 128 -1.80 28.45 11.87
N LEU A 129 -2.65 27.44 11.66
CA LEU A 129 -2.26 26.03 11.64
C LEU A 129 -2.49 25.49 10.23
N TYR A 130 -1.44 24.98 9.60
CA TYR A 130 -1.49 24.54 8.20
C TYR A 130 -0.75 23.23 8.00
N ARG A 131 -1.15 22.47 6.99
CA ARG A 131 -0.63 21.13 6.71
C ARG A 131 0.12 21.09 5.38
N THR A 132 1.35 20.62 5.42
CA THR A 132 2.18 20.42 4.20
C THR A 132 2.44 18.93 3.90
N LEU A 133 2.31 18.04 4.90
CA LEU A 133 2.59 16.61 4.74
C LEU A 133 1.31 15.77 4.72
N TYR A 134 1.18 14.93 3.70
CA TYR A 134 0.03 14.05 3.52
C TYR A 134 0.53 12.60 3.35
N PRO A 135 0.21 11.69 4.29
CA PRO A 135 0.70 10.32 4.23
C PRO A 135 0.12 9.63 3.00
N LEU A 136 0.98 8.90 2.30
CA LEU A 136 0.65 8.08 1.16
C LEU A 136 0.29 6.65 1.62
N PRO A 137 -0.37 5.84 0.76
CA PRO A 137 -0.67 4.45 1.07
C PRO A 137 0.56 3.65 1.53
N THR A 138 0.37 2.67 2.41
CA THR A 138 1.47 1.87 2.96
C THR A 138 2.20 1.02 1.92
N ASP A 139 1.55 0.74 0.80
CA ASP A 139 2.10 0.04 -0.35
C ASP A 139 2.70 1.01 -1.38
N PHE A 140 2.77 2.31 -1.14
CA PHE A 140 3.34 3.27 -2.06
C PHE A 140 4.81 2.94 -2.45
N ARG A 141 5.12 2.96 -3.75
CA ARG A 141 6.47 2.80 -4.30
C ARG A 141 6.94 4.03 -5.06
N ASN A 142 6.14 4.51 -6.01
CA ASN A 142 6.50 5.61 -6.90
C ASN A 142 5.24 6.42 -7.27
N LEU A 143 5.36 7.73 -7.46
CA LEU A 143 4.26 8.65 -7.77
C LEU A 143 4.45 9.22 -9.18
N ASP A 144 3.38 9.26 -9.99
CA ASP A 144 3.34 10.14 -11.15
C ASP A 144 3.05 11.57 -10.74
N LYS A 145 3.06 12.48 -11.72
CA LYS A 145 2.78 13.89 -11.49
C LYS A 145 1.35 14.08 -10.92
N PRO A 146 1.20 14.63 -9.70
CA PRO A 146 -0.10 14.95 -9.13
C PRO A 146 -0.76 16.09 -9.92
N ILE A 147 -2.09 16.05 -9.98
CA ILE A 147 -2.93 17.01 -10.69
C ILE A 147 -3.95 17.56 -9.69
N ASP A 148 -4.19 18.86 -9.74
CA ASP A 148 -5.22 19.51 -8.93
C ASP A 148 -6.61 19.40 -9.57
N GLU A 149 -7.65 19.60 -8.77
CA GLU A 149 -9.04 19.45 -9.19
C GLU A 149 -9.51 20.54 -10.19
N HIS A 150 -8.96 21.76 -10.11
CA HIS A 150 -9.52 22.93 -10.77
C HIS A 150 -8.71 23.42 -11.96
N SER A 151 -7.42 23.15 -11.96
CA SER A 151 -6.51 23.53 -13.02
C SER A 151 -6.07 22.27 -13.74
N TRP A 152 -5.82 22.39 -15.03
CA TRP A 152 -5.12 21.32 -15.75
C TRP A 152 -3.60 21.47 -15.58
N SER A 153 -3.15 22.30 -14.63
CA SER A 153 -1.74 22.55 -14.39
C SER A 153 -1.23 21.55 -13.36
N ALA A 154 -0.45 20.59 -13.85
CA ALA A 154 0.14 19.61 -12.96
C ALA A 154 1.31 20.24 -12.18
N PHE A 155 1.39 19.92 -10.88
CA PHE A 155 2.37 20.51 -9.97
C PHE A 155 3.82 20.21 -10.39
N SER A 156 4.73 21.15 -10.16
CA SER A 156 6.15 20.98 -10.48
C SER A 156 6.86 20.19 -9.38
N TYR A 157 7.52 19.10 -9.75
CA TYR A 157 8.36 18.37 -8.80
C TYR A 157 9.58 19.21 -8.44
N VAL A 158 9.90 19.27 -7.15
CA VAL A 158 11.14 19.87 -6.65
C VAL A 158 11.88 18.87 -5.76
N SER A 159 13.20 18.99 -5.71
CA SER A 159 14.01 18.19 -4.79
C SER A 159 13.72 18.58 -3.33
N GLN A 160 14.03 17.69 -2.37
CA GLN A 160 13.79 17.98 -0.95
C GLN A 160 14.58 19.20 -0.44
N ASP A 161 15.77 19.44 -0.98
CA ASP A 161 16.59 20.62 -0.63
C ASP A 161 15.97 21.92 -1.17
N GLU A 162 15.50 21.92 -2.42
CA GLU A 162 14.75 23.04 -2.99
C GLU A 162 13.44 23.27 -2.24
N ALA A 163 12.74 22.20 -1.86
CA ALA A 163 11.52 22.31 -1.08
C ALA A 163 11.76 23.04 0.25
N MET A 164 12.83 22.68 0.95
CA MET A 164 13.24 23.34 2.20
C MET A 164 13.60 24.81 1.98
N LYS A 165 14.30 25.14 0.88
CA LYS A 165 14.64 26.52 0.53
C LYS A 165 13.40 27.35 0.21
N ILE A 166 12.47 26.80 -0.57
CA ILE A 166 11.23 27.48 -0.94
C ILE A 166 10.39 27.73 0.30
N GLU A 167 10.14 26.73 1.15
CA GLU A 167 9.33 26.93 2.36
C GLU A 167 9.94 27.96 3.32
N ARG A 168 11.28 28.05 3.39
CA ARG A 168 11.95 29.04 4.23
C ARG A 168 11.80 30.48 3.71
N VAL A 169 11.63 30.66 2.41
CA VAL A 169 11.56 31.98 1.76
C VAL A 169 10.10 32.38 1.45
N LEU A 170 9.27 31.42 1.08
CA LEU A 170 7.90 31.54 0.60
C LEU A 170 6.98 30.70 1.48
N ASP A 171 6.70 31.21 2.67
CA ASP A 171 5.62 30.72 3.52
C ASP A 171 4.36 31.56 3.26
N ALA A 172 3.72 31.28 2.12
CA ALA A 172 2.56 32.02 1.62
C ALA A 172 1.36 31.11 1.39
N GLN A 173 0.18 31.64 1.70
CA GLN A 173 -1.10 31.06 1.31
C GLN A 173 -1.32 31.28 -0.19
N GLY A 174 -1.72 30.24 -0.92
CA GLY A 174 -1.96 30.37 -2.36
C GLY A 174 -2.16 29.05 -3.09
N PRO A 175 -2.29 29.11 -4.43
CA PRO A 175 -2.30 27.91 -5.25
C PRO A 175 -0.96 27.19 -5.09
N GLN A 176 -1.01 25.89 -4.89
CA GLN A 176 0.19 25.09 -4.70
C GLN A 176 0.83 24.90 -6.08
N ALA A 177 2.13 25.13 -6.19
CA ALA A 177 2.84 25.00 -7.46
C ALA A 177 3.87 23.87 -7.43
N TYR A 178 4.26 23.42 -6.23
CA TYR A 178 5.39 22.53 -6.03
C TYR A 178 5.06 21.39 -5.08
N TRP A 179 5.64 20.23 -5.36
CA TRP A 179 5.51 19.04 -4.54
C TRP A 179 6.82 18.26 -4.50
N THR A 180 6.96 17.45 -3.46
CA THR A 180 8.02 16.46 -3.33
C THR A 180 7.52 15.26 -2.54
N VAL A 181 8.31 14.17 -2.49
CA VAL A 181 8.00 12.99 -1.67
C VAL A 181 9.05 12.86 -0.60
N THR A 182 8.63 12.64 0.64
CA THR A 182 9.50 12.45 1.78
C THR A 182 9.08 11.25 2.61
N ARG A 183 9.99 10.75 3.44
CA ARG A 183 9.64 9.82 4.52
C ARG A 183 8.72 10.55 5.51
N ASP A 184 7.64 9.88 5.89
CA ASP A 184 6.78 10.28 6.99
C ASP A 184 7.46 9.90 8.31
N ASP A 185 7.59 10.85 9.23
CA ASP A 185 8.19 10.66 10.53
C ASP A 185 7.23 10.00 11.53
N ILE A 186 5.92 10.05 11.29
CA ILE A 186 4.90 9.47 12.19
C ILE A 186 4.69 8.00 11.89
N THR A 187 4.34 7.67 10.64
CA THR A 187 4.07 6.27 10.25
C THR A 187 5.32 5.50 9.84
N GLY A 188 6.43 6.21 9.57
CA GLY A 188 7.59 5.65 8.89
C GLY A 188 7.36 5.37 7.41
N GLY A 189 6.16 5.63 6.87
CA GLY A 189 5.82 5.44 5.46
C GLY A 189 6.35 6.55 4.55
N TRP A 190 5.69 6.74 3.42
CA TRP A 190 5.93 7.86 2.52
C TRP A 190 4.84 8.90 2.69
N ALA A 191 5.18 10.17 2.49
CA ALA A 191 4.22 11.26 2.44
C ALA A 191 4.53 12.16 1.23
N ILE A 192 3.47 12.64 0.59
CA ILE A 192 3.57 13.75 -0.35
C ILE A 192 3.66 15.03 0.46
N ARG A 193 4.69 15.83 0.18
CA ARG A 193 4.88 17.16 0.73
C ARG A 193 4.47 18.18 -0.32
N ILE A 194 3.48 18.97 0.02
CA ILE A 194 2.96 20.05 -0.81
C ILE A 194 3.51 21.35 -0.26
N ILE A 195 4.10 22.16 -1.13
CA ILE A 195 4.73 23.42 -0.72
C ILE A 195 3.72 24.54 -0.84
N GLY A 196 3.57 25.29 0.25
CA GLY A 196 2.46 26.22 0.45
C GLY A 196 1.23 25.52 1.01
N TYR A 197 0.22 26.31 1.37
CA TYR A 197 -1.04 25.81 1.91
C TYR A 197 -2.22 26.51 1.21
N PRO A 198 -3.31 25.76 0.92
CA PRO A 198 -4.44 26.33 0.20
C PRO A 198 -5.18 27.40 0.99
N ALA A 199 -5.89 28.24 0.24
CA ALA A 199 -6.93 29.13 0.79
C ALA A 199 -8.29 28.45 0.97
N ARG A 200 -8.53 27.28 0.35
CA ARG A 200 -9.80 26.57 0.34
C ARG A 200 -9.59 25.05 0.37
N LEU A 201 -10.63 24.29 0.63
CA LEU A 201 -10.56 22.83 0.51
C LEU A 201 -10.31 22.46 -0.97
N GLU A 202 -9.27 21.67 -1.22
CA GLU A 202 -8.91 21.22 -2.58
C GLU A 202 -8.57 19.73 -2.57
N THR A 203 -8.76 19.06 -3.71
CA THR A 203 -8.33 17.67 -3.89
C THR A 203 -7.18 17.58 -4.89
N ILE A 204 -6.24 16.69 -4.60
CA ILE A 204 -5.19 16.26 -5.52
C ILE A 204 -5.44 14.83 -5.89
N ASP A 205 -5.51 14.59 -7.19
CA ASP A 205 -5.50 13.26 -7.75
C ASP A 205 -4.10 12.93 -8.26
N PHE A 206 -3.66 11.70 -8.03
CA PHE A 206 -2.39 11.21 -8.54
C PHE A 206 -2.50 9.74 -8.90
N THR A 207 -1.68 9.31 -9.85
CA THR A 207 -1.42 7.90 -10.08
C THR A 207 -0.12 7.51 -9.38
N TYR A 208 -0.09 6.32 -8.80
CA TYR A 208 1.09 5.79 -8.13
C TYR A 208 1.27 4.32 -8.47
N ARG A 209 2.51 3.83 -8.40
CA ARG A 209 2.80 2.41 -8.43
C ARG A 209 2.83 1.90 -7.00
N ARG A 210 2.10 0.82 -6.75
CA ARG A 210 2.14 0.13 -5.46
C ARG A 210 3.19 -0.98 -5.45
N SER A 211 3.63 -1.34 -4.26
CA SER A 211 4.44 -2.51 -3.98
C SER A 211 3.52 -3.74 -3.90
N PRO A 212 3.92 -4.89 -4.46
CA PRO A 212 3.15 -6.11 -4.30
C PRO A 212 3.08 -6.52 -2.82
N ARG A 213 1.94 -7.10 -2.42
CA ARG A 213 1.74 -7.60 -1.05
C ARG A 213 2.76 -8.71 -0.74
N GLN A 214 3.40 -8.65 0.42
CA GLN A 214 4.30 -9.71 0.85
C GLN A 214 3.56 -11.05 1.04
N LEU A 215 4.10 -12.12 0.45
CA LEU A 215 3.62 -13.50 0.65
C LEU A 215 4.09 -14.03 2.02
N ARG A 216 3.15 -14.25 2.94
CA ARG A 216 3.38 -14.71 4.30
C ARG A 216 2.84 -16.12 4.55
N TYR A 217 1.61 -16.40 4.11
CA TYR A 217 0.94 -17.68 4.35
C TYR A 217 0.99 -18.56 3.10
N SER A 218 1.71 -19.68 3.20
CA SER A 218 1.83 -20.64 2.11
C SER A 218 0.64 -21.60 2.04
N GLY A 219 -0.10 -21.76 3.13
CA GLY A 219 -1.20 -22.74 3.23
C GLY A 219 -0.78 -24.08 3.84
N HIS A 220 0.52 -24.30 4.05
CA HIS A 220 1.04 -25.51 4.71
C HIS A 220 1.14 -25.37 6.23
N GLU A 221 1.13 -24.14 6.76
CA GLU A 221 1.21 -23.88 8.19
C GLU A 221 0.00 -24.45 8.93
N THR A 222 0.18 -24.97 10.14
CA THR A 222 -0.95 -25.52 10.91
C THR A 222 -2.07 -24.50 11.10
N ALA A 223 -1.73 -23.23 11.39
CA ALA A 223 -2.69 -22.16 11.61
C ALA A 223 -3.57 -21.83 10.39
N THR A 224 -3.14 -22.18 9.18
CA THR A 224 -3.85 -21.86 7.93
C THR A 224 -4.77 -22.97 7.44
N ARG A 225 -4.74 -24.16 8.06
CA ARG A 225 -5.56 -25.33 7.67
C ARG A 225 -6.14 -26.17 8.82
N ALA A 226 -5.89 -25.78 10.08
CA ALA A 226 -6.36 -26.52 11.24
C ALA A 226 -7.86 -26.30 11.52
N GLY A 227 -8.57 -27.40 11.82
CA GLY A 227 -9.99 -27.36 12.15
C GLY A 227 -10.91 -27.53 10.95
N THR A 228 -12.12 -26.98 11.06
CA THR A 228 -13.13 -26.94 10.00
C THR A 228 -13.84 -25.60 10.00
N VAL A 229 -14.50 -25.28 8.89
CA VAL A 229 -15.27 -24.06 8.72
C VAL A 229 -16.69 -24.36 8.23
N THR A 230 -17.62 -23.55 8.72
CA THR A 230 -18.98 -23.44 8.22
C THR A 230 -19.17 -22.03 7.71
N ALA A 231 -19.64 -21.89 6.47
CA ALA A 231 -19.85 -20.60 5.82
C ALA A 231 -21.29 -20.49 5.36
N ALA A 232 -21.91 -19.35 5.67
CA ALA A 232 -23.24 -18.98 5.21
C ALA A 232 -23.23 -17.49 4.84
N GLY A 233 -23.28 -17.19 3.54
CA GLY A 233 -23.10 -15.83 3.05
C GLY A 233 -21.64 -15.40 3.16
N THR A 234 -21.38 -14.18 3.62
CA THR A 234 -20.02 -13.62 3.72
C THR A 234 -19.31 -13.91 5.04
N THR A 235 -19.98 -14.58 5.99
CA THR A 235 -19.41 -14.91 7.30
C THR A 235 -18.94 -16.35 7.30
N VAL A 236 -17.71 -16.57 7.78
CA VAL A 236 -17.11 -17.89 7.95
C VAL A 236 -16.84 -18.11 9.45
N THR A 237 -17.45 -19.16 9.99
CA THR A 237 -17.29 -19.58 11.39
C THR A 237 -16.43 -20.83 11.44
N GLY A 238 -15.33 -20.77 12.18
CA GLY A 238 -14.38 -21.85 12.35
C GLY A 238 -14.58 -22.63 13.66
N THR A 239 -14.32 -23.93 13.62
CA THR A 239 -14.18 -24.81 14.79
C THR A 239 -12.75 -25.35 14.83
N GLY A 240 -12.02 -25.09 15.92
CA GLY A 240 -10.60 -25.46 16.04
C GLY A 240 -9.66 -24.64 15.15
N THR A 241 -10.12 -23.47 14.68
CA THR A 241 -9.34 -22.54 13.84
C THR A 241 -8.58 -21.54 14.69
N SER A 242 -7.59 -20.89 14.09
CA SER A 242 -6.78 -19.83 14.72
C SER A 242 -6.64 -18.63 13.78
N PHE A 243 -7.76 -18.05 13.36
CA PHE A 243 -7.75 -16.87 12.48
C PHE A 243 -7.08 -15.67 13.16
N ASN A 244 -6.32 -14.90 12.40
CA ASN A 244 -5.64 -13.72 12.92
C ASN A 244 -5.79 -12.53 11.96
N SER A 245 -5.67 -11.31 12.47
CA SER A 245 -5.83 -10.08 11.69
C SER A 245 -4.84 -9.95 10.52
N ALA A 246 -3.69 -10.62 10.57
CA ALA A 246 -2.73 -10.61 9.46
C ALA A 246 -3.19 -11.47 8.26
N MET A 247 -4.22 -12.32 8.41
CA MET A 247 -4.85 -13.05 7.29
C MET A 247 -5.77 -12.16 6.45
N VAL A 248 -6.06 -10.92 6.87
CA VAL A 248 -6.86 -10.00 6.05
C VAL A 248 -6.18 -9.77 4.72
N GLY A 249 -6.93 -9.96 3.63
CA GLY A 249 -6.48 -9.90 2.24
C GLY A 249 -5.86 -11.19 1.70
N SER A 250 -5.68 -12.23 2.51
CA SER A 250 -5.37 -13.59 2.04
C SER A 250 -6.62 -14.24 1.42
N ILE A 251 -6.43 -15.33 0.68
CA ILE A 251 -7.49 -16.15 0.09
C ILE A 251 -7.78 -17.33 1.01
N ILE A 252 -9.06 -17.56 1.32
CA ILE A 252 -9.53 -18.80 1.93
C ILE A 252 -10.09 -19.70 0.83
N ARG A 253 -9.56 -20.92 0.74
CA ARG A 253 -10.08 -22.00 -0.10
C ARG A 253 -10.83 -22.99 0.77
N ILE A 254 -11.95 -23.51 0.25
CA ILE A 254 -12.84 -24.44 0.93
C ILE A 254 -12.76 -25.79 0.22
N GLY A 255 -12.50 -26.85 0.98
CA GLY A 255 -12.52 -28.24 0.51
C GLY A 255 -13.86 -28.91 0.82
N THR A 256 -13.80 -30.22 1.09
CA THR A 256 -14.96 -31.00 1.54
C THR A 256 -14.88 -31.24 3.05
N ALA A 257 -15.83 -31.99 3.63
CA ALA A 257 -15.75 -32.40 5.04
C ALA A 257 -14.57 -33.36 5.30
N SER A 258 -14.17 -34.13 4.29
CA SER A 258 -13.15 -35.17 4.39
C SER A 258 -11.79 -34.72 3.88
N ASP A 259 -11.78 -33.89 2.82
CA ASP A 259 -10.60 -33.60 2.03
C ASP A 259 -10.23 -32.13 2.14
N SER A 260 -8.96 -31.88 2.44
CA SER A 260 -8.39 -30.53 2.40
C SER A 260 -8.38 -30.01 0.96
N PRO A 261 -8.65 -28.72 0.74
CA PRO A 261 -8.62 -28.15 -0.60
C PRO A 261 -7.20 -28.15 -1.16
N GLU A 262 -7.04 -28.66 -2.38
CA GLU A 262 -5.80 -28.64 -3.17
C GLU A 262 -5.90 -27.61 -4.31
N THR A 263 -4.88 -27.55 -5.16
CA THR A 263 -4.90 -26.74 -6.39
C THR A 263 -5.91 -27.32 -7.39
N ILE A 264 -6.23 -26.58 -8.45
CA ILE A 264 -7.18 -27.04 -9.49
C ILE A 264 -6.71 -28.30 -10.23
N SER A 265 -5.40 -28.56 -10.26
CA SER A 265 -4.80 -29.75 -10.85
C SER A 265 -4.61 -30.89 -9.85
N GLY A 266 -4.95 -30.68 -8.58
CA GLY A 266 -4.86 -31.67 -7.52
C GLY A 266 -5.95 -32.75 -7.63
N LEU A 267 -5.84 -33.77 -6.77
CA LEU A 267 -6.85 -34.84 -6.69
C LEU A 267 -8.14 -34.32 -6.05
N ASN A 268 -8.01 -33.38 -5.11
CA ASN A 268 -9.11 -32.79 -4.35
C ASN A 268 -9.16 -31.27 -4.57
N PRO A 269 -9.53 -30.79 -5.77
CA PRO A 269 -9.57 -29.36 -6.04
C PRO A 269 -10.55 -28.64 -5.12
N TYR A 270 -10.23 -27.40 -4.76
CA TYR A 270 -11.09 -26.59 -3.91
C TYR A 270 -12.50 -26.41 -4.53
N VAL A 271 -13.52 -26.42 -3.68
CA VAL A 271 -14.93 -26.26 -4.07
C VAL A 271 -15.27 -24.79 -4.31
N SER A 272 -14.73 -23.91 -3.47
CA SER A 272 -14.92 -22.47 -3.57
C SER A 272 -13.77 -21.72 -2.91
N GLU A 273 -13.59 -20.46 -3.28
CA GLU A 273 -12.59 -19.59 -2.68
C GLU A 273 -13.09 -18.15 -2.59
N ALA A 274 -12.61 -17.41 -1.60
CA ALA A 274 -12.90 -15.98 -1.44
C ALA A 274 -11.75 -15.24 -0.74
N LYS A 275 -11.71 -13.92 -0.89
CA LYS A 275 -10.73 -13.05 -0.23
C LYS A 275 -11.26 -12.63 1.14
N ILE A 276 -10.42 -12.77 2.17
CA ILE A 276 -10.73 -12.36 3.54
C ILE A 276 -10.72 -10.83 3.63
N THR A 277 -11.79 -10.22 4.12
CA THR A 277 -11.93 -8.76 4.26
C THR A 277 -11.76 -8.28 5.70
N ALA A 278 -12.19 -9.07 6.68
CA ALA A 278 -11.93 -8.82 8.09
C ALA A 278 -11.84 -10.13 8.87
N VAL A 279 -11.16 -10.09 10.02
CA VAL A 279 -11.11 -11.18 10.99
C VAL A 279 -11.62 -10.64 12.31
N ALA A 280 -12.76 -11.13 12.77
CA ALA A 280 -13.40 -10.67 14.00
C ALA A 280 -12.84 -11.39 15.23
N SER A 281 -12.48 -12.66 15.10
CA SER A 281 -11.90 -13.47 16.18
C SER A 281 -11.13 -14.66 15.60
N ALA A 282 -10.49 -15.47 16.46
CA ALA A 282 -9.83 -16.72 16.06
C ALA A 282 -10.75 -17.75 15.38
N THR A 283 -12.07 -17.58 15.52
CA THR A 283 -13.11 -18.49 15.01
C THR A 283 -14.10 -17.80 14.08
N SER A 284 -13.89 -16.52 13.73
CA SER A 284 -14.81 -15.79 12.86
C SER A 284 -14.07 -14.83 11.94
N LEU A 285 -14.35 -14.93 10.64
CA LEU A 285 -13.87 -13.99 9.63
C LEU A 285 -14.97 -13.66 8.61
N THR A 286 -14.77 -12.58 7.87
CA THR A 286 -15.65 -12.16 6.76
C THR A 286 -14.89 -12.20 5.44
N VAL A 287 -15.60 -12.54 4.37
CA VAL A 287 -15.06 -12.63 3.00
C VAL A 287 -15.79 -11.69 2.04
N ASN A 288 -15.17 -11.39 0.90
CA ASN A 288 -15.70 -10.48 -0.11
C ASN A 288 -16.82 -11.08 -0.98
N THR A 289 -16.99 -12.40 -0.98
CA THR A 289 -17.97 -13.11 -1.82
C THR A 289 -18.63 -14.19 -0.99
N SER A 290 -19.94 -14.36 -1.16
CA SER A 290 -20.71 -15.35 -0.40
C SER A 290 -20.19 -16.77 -0.65
N LEU A 291 -19.99 -17.51 0.44
CA LEU A 291 -19.58 -18.91 0.45
C LEU A 291 -20.66 -19.77 1.13
N THR A 292 -20.70 -21.05 0.74
CA THR A 292 -21.54 -22.06 1.37
C THR A 292 -20.68 -23.26 1.72
N ALA A 293 -20.55 -23.56 3.00
CA ALA A 293 -19.76 -24.69 3.49
C ALA A 293 -20.35 -25.21 4.81
N SER A 294 -20.27 -26.52 5.05
CA SER A 294 -20.72 -27.15 6.30
C SER A 294 -19.63 -28.07 6.84
N SER A 295 -19.00 -27.67 7.96
CA SER A 295 -17.89 -28.42 8.57
C SER A 295 -16.79 -28.83 7.59
N ALA A 296 -16.49 -27.99 6.60
CA ALA A 296 -15.52 -28.27 5.56
C ALA A 296 -14.09 -28.00 6.04
N LYS A 297 -13.12 -28.72 5.48
CA LYS A 297 -11.71 -28.38 5.56
C LYS A 297 -11.43 -27.12 4.76
N TYR A 298 -10.38 -26.40 5.14
CA TYR A 298 -10.02 -25.15 4.49
C TYR A 298 -8.51 -24.97 4.43
N LEU A 299 -8.09 -24.01 3.61
CA LEU A 299 -6.71 -23.56 3.51
C LEU A 299 -6.69 -22.05 3.30
N ILE A 300 -5.85 -21.33 4.05
CA ILE A 300 -5.62 -19.89 3.88
C ILE A 300 -4.22 -19.67 3.29
N THR A 301 -4.16 -18.95 2.18
CA THR A 301 -2.91 -18.65 1.46
C THR A 301 -2.94 -17.22 0.94
N ASP A 302 -1.78 -16.56 0.87
CA ASP A 302 -1.73 -15.21 0.28
C ASP A 302 -1.94 -15.26 -1.24
N PRO A 303 -2.67 -14.29 -1.82
CA PRO A 303 -2.81 -14.16 -3.26
C PRO A 303 -1.50 -13.70 -3.89
N VAL A 304 -1.21 -14.21 -5.07
CA VAL A 304 -0.17 -13.70 -5.94
C VAL A 304 -0.68 -12.46 -6.65
N ASP A 305 -0.06 -11.33 -6.35
CA ASP A 305 -0.45 -10.03 -6.86
C ASP A 305 0.11 -9.70 -8.27
N PHE A 306 -0.09 -10.63 -9.20
CA PHE A 306 0.32 -10.52 -10.59
C PHE A 306 -0.84 -10.90 -11.52
N PRO A 307 -0.97 -10.25 -12.69
CA PRO A 307 -2.00 -10.59 -13.65
C PRO A 307 -1.72 -11.97 -14.28
N PRO A 308 -2.73 -12.64 -14.87
CA PRO A 308 -2.56 -13.94 -15.52
C PRO A 308 -1.49 -13.96 -16.62
N GLY A 309 -1.24 -12.83 -17.29
CA GLY A 309 -0.20 -12.70 -18.31
C GLY A 309 1.24 -12.85 -17.77
N MET A 310 1.44 -12.74 -16.45
CA MET A 310 2.74 -12.91 -15.79
C MET A 310 2.93 -14.27 -15.12
N THR A 311 1.89 -15.11 -15.09
CA THR A 311 1.94 -16.41 -14.40
C THR A 311 3.11 -17.26 -14.87
N ASN A 312 3.34 -17.37 -16.18
CA ASN A 312 4.46 -18.16 -16.73
C ASN A 312 5.83 -17.61 -16.30
N CYS A 313 5.99 -16.28 -16.31
CA CYS A 313 7.21 -15.63 -15.89
C CYS A 313 7.47 -15.84 -14.39
N LEU A 314 6.42 -15.82 -13.57
CA LEU A 314 6.53 -16.14 -12.14
C LEU A 314 6.94 -17.59 -11.91
N HIS A 315 6.35 -18.55 -12.61
CA HIS A 315 6.75 -19.96 -12.53
C HIS A 315 8.23 -20.14 -12.90
N SER A 316 8.67 -19.63 -14.05
CA SER A 316 10.08 -19.76 -14.45
C SER A 316 11.05 -19.01 -13.53
N ALA A 317 10.64 -17.86 -12.97
CA ALA A 317 11.43 -17.17 -11.93
C ALA A 317 11.57 -18.02 -10.66
N THR A 318 10.49 -18.67 -10.21
CA THR A 318 10.51 -19.53 -9.01
C THR A 318 11.41 -20.76 -9.23
N GLU A 319 11.38 -21.37 -10.41
CA GLU A 319 12.25 -22.48 -10.80
C GLU A 319 13.72 -22.05 -10.87
N TYR A 320 14.00 -20.88 -11.45
CA TYR A 320 15.36 -20.31 -11.48
C TYR A 320 15.92 -20.08 -10.08
N TRP A 321 15.15 -19.47 -9.18
CA TRP A 321 15.61 -19.26 -7.81
C TRP A 321 15.81 -20.57 -7.04
N LEU A 322 14.97 -21.58 -7.26
CA LEU A 322 15.15 -22.91 -6.68
C LEU A 322 16.41 -23.59 -7.21
N ALA A 323 16.61 -23.56 -8.53
CA ALA A 323 17.81 -24.07 -9.20
C ALA A 323 19.08 -23.40 -8.67
N ARG A 324 19.04 -22.09 -8.44
CA ARG A 324 20.15 -21.32 -7.86
C ARG A 324 20.43 -21.70 -6.40
N ILE A 325 19.41 -21.87 -5.57
CA ILE A 325 19.56 -22.26 -4.16
C ILE A 325 20.14 -23.68 -4.06
N ARG A 326 19.68 -24.60 -4.91
CA ARG A 326 20.15 -25.99 -4.95
C ARG A 326 21.44 -26.20 -5.75
N ASN A 327 21.97 -25.16 -6.40
CA ASN A 327 23.11 -25.21 -7.30
C ASN A 327 22.95 -26.26 -8.44
N GLN A 328 21.76 -26.33 -9.03
CA GLN A 328 21.41 -27.28 -10.08
C GLN A 328 21.02 -26.56 -11.38
N LYS A 329 21.90 -26.58 -12.38
CA LYS A 329 21.63 -26.07 -13.75
C LYS A 329 21.00 -24.67 -13.80
N ALA A 330 21.44 -23.75 -12.93
CA ALA A 330 20.85 -22.41 -12.82
C ALA A 330 20.87 -21.62 -14.14
N ASP A 331 21.87 -21.83 -15.00
CA ASP A 331 22.00 -21.13 -16.29
C ASP A 331 20.86 -21.49 -17.26
N GLN A 332 20.44 -22.76 -17.29
CA GLN A 332 19.34 -23.19 -18.15
C GLN A 332 18.02 -22.59 -17.67
N ALA A 333 17.76 -22.63 -16.36
CA ALA A 333 16.56 -22.03 -15.77
C ALA A 333 16.53 -20.51 -15.97
N PHE A 334 17.68 -19.85 -15.86
CA PHE A 334 17.81 -18.41 -16.14
C PHE A 334 17.47 -18.07 -17.59
N SER A 335 17.88 -18.89 -18.56
CA SER A 335 17.54 -18.65 -19.98
C SER A 335 16.03 -18.71 -20.26
N LEU A 336 15.31 -19.61 -19.58
CA LEU A 336 13.85 -19.70 -19.67
C LEU A 336 13.17 -18.51 -18.99
N TYR A 337 13.63 -18.16 -17.78
CA TYR A 337 13.16 -16.99 -17.07
C TYR A 337 13.32 -15.70 -17.90
N GLN A 338 14.47 -15.49 -18.54
CA GLN A 338 14.68 -14.32 -19.40
C GLN A 338 13.73 -14.25 -20.59
N ARG A 339 13.44 -15.40 -21.22
CA ARG A 339 12.46 -15.47 -22.33
C ARG A 339 11.08 -15.07 -21.83
N ASP A 340 10.63 -15.63 -20.73
CA ASP A 340 9.28 -15.39 -20.21
C ASP A 340 9.15 -13.99 -19.62
N LEU A 341 10.22 -13.42 -19.06
CA LEU A 341 10.28 -12.03 -18.61
C LEU A 341 10.10 -11.06 -19.78
N ARG A 342 10.70 -11.33 -20.94
CA ARG A 342 10.50 -10.51 -22.14
C ARG A 342 9.04 -10.55 -22.59
N LEU A 343 8.42 -11.74 -22.63
CA LEU A 343 7.01 -11.88 -22.98
C LEU A 343 6.10 -11.18 -21.96
N ALA A 344 6.44 -11.24 -20.67
CA ALA A 344 5.71 -10.50 -19.64
C ALA A 344 5.84 -8.98 -19.83
N MET A 345 7.03 -8.48 -20.20
CA MET A 345 7.23 -7.06 -20.50
C MET A 345 6.46 -6.59 -21.75
N GLU A 346 6.31 -7.46 -22.76
CA GLU A 346 5.50 -7.19 -23.95
C GLU A 346 4.00 -7.18 -23.62
N ASN A 347 3.54 -8.10 -22.77
CA ASN A 347 2.14 -8.18 -22.32
C ASN A 347 1.75 -7.08 -21.31
N ASP A 348 2.71 -6.56 -20.55
CA ASP A 348 2.49 -5.47 -19.60
C ASP A 348 2.29 -4.12 -20.28
N GLN A 349 2.68 -3.99 -21.55
CA GLN A 349 2.14 -2.87 -22.33
C GLN A 349 0.63 -3.07 -22.34
N LEU A 350 -0.15 -2.15 -21.77
CA LEU A 350 -1.58 -2.06 -22.04
C LEU A 350 -1.75 -2.18 -23.55
N ALA A 351 -2.07 -3.40 -24.03
CA ALA A 351 -2.37 -3.65 -25.44
C ALA A 351 -3.32 -2.53 -25.82
N PRO A 352 -3.10 -1.82 -26.94
CA PRO A 352 -3.74 -0.54 -27.19
C PRO A 352 -5.26 -0.70 -27.24
N LEU A 353 -5.90 -0.65 -26.08
CA LEU A 353 -7.20 -0.05 -25.84
C LEU A 353 -7.03 1.47 -25.97
N SER A 354 -6.15 1.89 -26.90
CA SER A 354 -5.86 3.26 -27.24
C SER A 354 -7.04 3.76 -28.07
N GLY A 355 -8.15 4.01 -27.38
CA GLY A 355 -8.92 5.22 -27.62
C GLY A 355 -8.12 6.48 -27.28
N ALA A 356 -6.85 6.36 -26.87
CA ALA A 356 -5.89 7.45 -26.81
C ALA A 356 -5.81 8.12 -28.18
N ARG A 357 -6.54 9.23 -28.30
CA ARG A 357 -6.31 10.21 -29.35
C ARG A 357 -4.83 10.57 -29.25
N ARG A 358 -4.03 10.27 -30.28
CA ARG A 358 -2.60 10.65 -30.37
C ARG A 358 -2.34 12.16 -30.17
N VAL A 359 -3.40 12.96 -30.09
CA VAL A 359 -3.38 14.40 -29.93
C VAL A 359 -4.43 14.76 -28.90
N MET A 360 -3.97 15.19 -27.72
CA MET A 360 -4.80 15.91 -26.76
C MET A 360 -4.60 17.39 -27.05
N TRP A 361 -5.69 18.06 -27.43
CA TRP A 361 -5.70 19.51 -27.53
C TRP A 361 -6.06 20.03 -26.16
N ASP A 362 -5.22 20.90 -25.60
CA ASP A 362 -5.66 21.66 -24.45
C ASP A 362 -6.64 22.78 -24.85
N LEU A 363 -7.39 23.29 -23.88
CA LEU A 363 -8.33 24.40 -24.10
C LEU A 363 -7.62 25.70 -24.53
N SER A 364 -6.30 25.78 -24.41
CA SER A 364 -5.47 26.89 -24.88
C SER A 364 -4.91 26.69 -26.30
N GLY A 365 -5.27 25.61 -26.98
CA GLY A 365 -4.83 25.32 -28.35
C GLY A 365 -3.37 24.87 -28.47
N TRP A 366 -2.69 24.62 -27.35
CA TRP A 366 -1.32 24.13 -27.35
C TRP A 366 -1.29 22.62 -27.51
N ARG A 367 -0.32 22.15 -28.30
CA ARG A 367 -0.02 20.73 -28.46
C ARG A 367 0.86 20.26 -27.32
N SER A 368 0.32 19.45 -26.42
CA SER A 368 1.14 18.55 -25.63
C SER A 368 1.39 17.28 -26.45
N THR A 369 2.60 17.11 -26.98
CA THR A 369 3.05 15.79 -27.41
C THR A 369 3.31 14.95 -26.15
N PRO A 370 2.87 13.68 -26.12
CA PRO A 370 3.13 12.80 -24.98
C PRO A 370 4.63 12.61 -24.73
#